data_AF-A0A8J8JQ22-F1
#
_entry.id   AF-A0A8J8JQ22-F1
#
_cell.length_a   1.000
_cell.length_b   1.000
_cell.length_c   1.000
_cell.angle_alpha   90.00
_cell.angle_beta   90.00
_cell.angle_gamma   90.00
#
_symmetry.space_group_name_H-M   'P 1'
#
loop_
_entity.id
_entity.type
_entity.pdbx_description
1 polymer ?
#
loop_
_entity_poly.entity_id
_entity_poly.type
_entity_poly.pdbx_seq_one_letter_code
_entity_poly.pdbx_strand_id
1 'polypeptide(L)' 'MRVSKGALLVGIVLLVPFVIELRTVLSWFGVEITVTESILVGLALALAITAWALWPPNGDAEAADRS' A
#
# COMPACT_ATOMS: atom_id res chain seq x y z
N MET A 1 14.11 5.35 3.66
CA MET A 1 12.71 5.21 4.12
C MET A 1 12.04 6.57 4.06
N ARG A 2 10.90 6.67 3.37
CA ARG A 2 10.15 7.92 3.22
C ARG A 2 9.32 8.28 4.46
N VAL A 3 8.99 7.28 5.28
CA VAL A 3 8.18 7.41 6.51
C VAL A 3 8.81 6.62 7.66
N SER A 4 8.46 6.95 8.91
CA SER A 4 8.92 6.20 10.08
C SER A 4 8.32 4.77 10.12
N LYS A 5 9.02 3.83 10.78
CA LYS A 5 8.53 2.45 10.93
C LYS A 5 7.16 2.40 11.63
N GLY A 6 6.97 3.20 12.67
CA GLY A 6 5.69 3.30 13.38
C GLY A 6 4.58 3.82 12.49
N ALA A 7 4.83 4.90 11.74
CA ALA A 7 3.84 5.44 10.80
C ALA A 7 3.50 4.45 9.67
N LEU A 8 4.49 3.69 9.18
CA LEU A 8 4.29 2.64 8.18
C LEU A 8 3.37 1.52 8.71
N LEU A 9 3.62 1.02 9.92
CA LEU A 9 2.81 -0.02 10.53
C LEU A 9 1.36 0.46 10.78
N VAL A 10 1.20 1.68 11.28
CA VAL A 10 -0.13 2.29 11.44
C VAL A 10 -0.84 2.39 10.09
N GLY A 11 -0.16 2.87 9.05
CA GLY A 11 -0.72 2.95 7.69
C GLY A 11 -1.15 1.59 7.14
N ILE A 12 -0.36 0.54 7.35
CA ILE A 12 -0.71 -0.83 6.94
C ILE A 12 -1.93 -1.34 7.71
N VAL A 13 -1.98 -1.16 9.03
CA VAL A 13 -3.14 -1.59 9.84
C VAL A 13 -4.41 -0.85 9.42
N LEU A 14 -4.31 0.43 9.07
CA LEU A 14 -5.44 1.21 8.57
C LEU A 14 -6.01 0.66 7.26
N LEU A 15 -5.27 -0.13 6.48
CA LEU A 15 -5.82 -0.79 5.29
C LEU A 15 -6.91 -1.82 5.61
N VAL A 16 -6.90 -2.42 6.80
CA VAL A 16 -7.85 -3.48 7.17
C VAL A 16 -9.32 -3.04 6.99
N PRO A 17 -9.80 -1.93 7.59
CA PRO A 17 -11.15 -1.46 7.34
C PRO A 17 -11.37 -1.12 5.86
N PHE A 18 -10.42 -0.52 5.15
CA PHE A 18 -10.58 -0.22 3.71
C PHE A 18 -10.80 -1.46 2.85
N VAL A 19 -10.09 -2.56 3.11
CA VAL A 19 -10.25 -3.82 2.38
C VAL A 19 -11.61 -4.45 2.68
N ILE A 20 -12.04 -4.39 3.94
CA ILE A 20 -13.37 -4.88 4.35
C ILE A 20 -14.48 -4.07 3.67
N GLU A 21 -14.38 -2.74 3.68
CA GLU A 21 -15.38 -1.86 3.04
C GLU A 21 -15.35 -2.00 1.52
N LEU A 22 -14.18 -2.19 0.90
CA LEU A 22 -14.09 -2.45 -0.53
C LEU A 22 -14.88 -3.70 -0.93
N ARG A 23 -14.80 -4.78 -0.13
CA ARG A 23 -15.61 -5.99 -0.35
C ARG A 23 -17.11 -5.67 -0.29
N THR A 24 -17.54 -4.87 0.69
CA THR A 24 -18.93 -4.43 0.80
C THR A 24 -19.36 -3.60 -0.41
N VAL A 25 -18.57 -2.61 -0.81
CA VAL A 25 -18.87 -1.73 -1.94
C VAL A 25 -18.94 -2.50 -3.25
N LEU A 26 -18.01 -3.42 -3.51
CA LEU A 26 -17.99 -4.23 -4.73
C LEU A 26 -19.20 -5.16 -4.84
N SER A 27 -19.75 -5.62 -3.72
CA SER A 27 -20.98 -6.43 -3.71
C SER A 27 -22.18 -5.69 -4.29
N TRP A 28 -22.23 -4.35 -4.17
CA TRP A 28 -23.30 -3.53 -4.77
C TRP A 28 -23.25 -3.51 -6.30
N PHE A 29 -22.10 -3.86 -6.88
CA PHE A 29 -21.91 -3.99 -8.33
C PHE A 29 -21.98 -5.45 -8.80
N GLY A 30 -22.41 -6.38 -7.94
CA GLY A 30 -22.46 -7.82 -8.24
C GLY A 30 -21.09 -8.50 -8.28
N VAL A 31 -20.05 -7.85 -7.74
CA VAL A 31 -18.70 -8.43 -7.62
C VAL A 31 -18.52 -8.99 -6.22
N GLU A 32 -18.49 -10.31 -6.11
CA GLU A 32 -18.24 -10.99 -4.83
C GLU A 32 -16.74 -11.26 -4.66
N ILE A 33 -16.16 -10.68 -3.62
CA ILE A 33 -14.78 -10.98 -3.20
C ILE A 33 -14.82 -11.93 -2.01
N THR A 34 -14.12 -13.06 -2.14
CA THR A 34 -13.94 -14.04 -1.07
C THR A 34 -13.01 -13.51 0.02
N VAL A 35 -13.00 -14.19 1.17
CA VAL A 35 -12.08 -13.84 2.28
C VAL A 35 -10.62 -13.96 1.83
N THR A 36 -10.27 -15.04 1.09
CA THR A 36 -8.91 -15.25 0.59
C THR A 36 -8.47 -14.17 -0.39
N GLU A 37 -9.33 -13.79 -1.33
CA GLU A 37 -9.04 -12.69 -2.26
C GLU A 37 -8.87 -11.35 -1.52
N SER A 38 -9.69 -11.10 -0.49
CA SER A 38 -9.56 -9.91 0.36
C SER A 38 -8.19 -9.87 1.06
N ILE A 39 -7.72 -11.02 1.57
CA ILE A 39 -6.38 -11.15 2.17
C ILE A 39 -5.29 -10.87 1.13
N LEU A 40 -5.43 -11.41 -0.10
CA LEU A 40 -4.47 -11.17 -1.18
C LEU A 40 -4.41 -9.70 -1.58
N VAL A 41 -5.56 -9.02 -1.68
CA VAL A 41 -5.63 -7.58 -1.94
C VAL A 41 -4.96 -6.79 -0.83
N GLY A 42 -5.27 -7.10 0.44
CA GLY A 42 -4.64 -6.45 1.58
C GLY A 42 -3.12 -6.63 1.61
N LEU A 43 -2.63 -7.85 1.33
CA LEU A 43 -1.21 -8.15 1.24
C LEU A 43 -0.55 -7.39 0.08
N ALA A 44 -1.18 -7.35 -1.08
CA ALA A 44 -0.67 -6.62 -2.24
C ALA A 44 -0.54 -5.12 -1.94
N LEU A 45 -1.54 -4.51 -1.30
CA LEU A 45 -1.51 -3.11 -0.87
C LEU A 45 -0.40 -2.87 0.17
N ALA A 46 -0.27 -3.74 1.17
CA ALA A 46 0.78 -3.62 2.19
C ALA A 46 2.18 -3.72 1.57
N LEU A 47 2.39 -4.64 0.63
CA LEU A 47 3.65 -4.77 -0.12
C LEU A 47 3.93 -3.54 -0.97
N ALA A 48 2.94 -3.00 -1.67
CA ALA A 48 3.08 -1.79 -2.48
C ALA A 48 3.47 -0.58 -1.63
N ILE A 49 2.80 -0.36 -0.50
CA ILE A 49 3.14 0.72 0.45
C ILE A 49 4.55 0.52 1.02
N THR A 50 4.90 -0.71 1.37
CA THR A 50 6.23 -1.03 1.90
C THR A 50 7.30 -0.77 0.84
N ALA A 51 7.13 -1.24 -0.38
CA ALA A 51 8.05 -1.00 -1.49
C ALA A 51 8.23 0.50 -1.75
N TRP A 52 7.14 1.26 -1.78
CA TRP A 52 7.19 2.72 -1.90
C TRP A 52 7.91 3.39 -0.72
N ALA A 53 7.62 2.97 0.50
CA ALA A 53 8.23 3.54 1.70
C ALA A 53 9.74 3.27 1.77
N LEU A 54 10.18 2.13 1.25
CA LEU A 54 11.59 1.75 1.18
C LEU A 54 12.31 2.36 -0.04
N TRP A 55 11.58 2.72 -1.11
CA TRP A 55 12.16 3.28 -2.33
C TRP A 55 12.98 4.54 -2.04
N PRO A 56 14.26 4.61 -2.48
CA PRO A 56 15.11 5.75 -2.22
C PRO A 56 14.48 7.04 -2.76
N PRO A 57 14.59 8.18 -2.06
CA PRO A 57 14.33 9.48 -2.68
C PRO A 57 15.35 9.65 -3.81
N ASN A 58 14.92 10.12 -4.98
CA ASN A 58 15.79 10.27 -6.16
C ASN A 58 16.98 11.18 -5.79
N GLY A 59 18.13 10.58 -5.47
CA GLY A 59 19.37 11.25 -5.08
C GLY A 59 20.37 11.37 -6.23
N ASP A 60 20.05 10.85 -7.41
CA ASP A 60 21.00 10.76 -8.53
C ASP A 60 20.75 11.80 -9.63
N ALA A 61 19.84 12.76 -9.43
CA ALA A 61 19.64 13.88 -10.35
C ALA A 61 20.55 15.09 -10.07
N GLU A 62 21.16 15.17 -8.89
CA GLU A 62 22.06 16.29 -8.52
C GLU A 62 23.54 16.05 -8.88
N ALA A 63 23.94 14.82 -9.23
CA ALA A 63 25.32 14.50 -9.58
C ALA A 63 25.63 14.77 -11.07
N ALA A 64 24.62 14.81 -11.95
CA ALA A 64 24.79 15.04 -13.39
C ALA A 64 24.72 16.53 -13.79
N ASP A 65 24.26 17.41 -12.90
CA ASP A 65 24.20 18.87 -13.12
C ASP A 65 25.49 19.60 -12.65
N ARG A 66 26.47 18.86 -12.12
CA ARG A 66 27.78 19.38 -11.70
C ARG A 66 28.98 18.82 -12.49
N SER A 67 28.74 18.14 -13.61
CA SER A 67 29.80 17.61 -14.49
C SER A 67 29.88 18.35 -15.81
#